data_AF-A0A7V3S1T3-F1
#
_entry.id   AF-A0A7V3S1T3-F1
#
_cell.length_a   1.000
_cell.length_b   1.000
_cell.length_c   1.000
_cell.angle_alpha   90.00
_cell.angle_beta   90.00
_cell.angle_gamma   90.00
#
_symmetry.space_group_name_H-M   'P 1'
#
loop_
_entity.id
_entity.type
_entity.pdbx_description
1 polymer ?
#
loop_
_entity_poly.entity_id
_entity_poly.type
_entity_poly.pdbx_seq_one_letter_code
_entity_poly.pdbx_strand_id
1 'polypeptide(L)'
;LVTILSQARILLAIARDGLLPTSFFGAVHPRFRTPWKATIATGIFVGVLSAFVPLRILAELVNIGTLLAFVIVCVAVMLMRRLNPGAKRPFRTPWVPVVPVLGAAFCLLLMFSLPAENWLRLLIWLLLGFVIYFGYGRRHSRLAKMNRD
;
A
#
# COMPACT_ATOMS: atom_id res chain seq x y z
N LEU A 1 -9.39 -0.24 -14.78
CA LEU A 1 -9.14 -1.67 -15.14
C LEU A 1 -7.73 -2.14 -14.74
N VAL A 2 -6.65 -1.47 -15.15
CA VAL A 2 -5.26 -1.84 -14.77
C VAL A 2 -5.03 -1.84 -13.24
N THR A 3 -5.70 -0.93 -12.53
CA THR A 3 -5.61 -0.80 -11.06
C THR A 3 -6.19 -2.01 -10.31
N ILE A 4 -7.23 -2.66 -10.85
CA ILE A 4 -7.86 -3.85 -10.24
C ILE A 4 -6.90 -5.04 -10.27
N LEU A 5 -6.15 -5.20 -11.37
CA LEU A 5 -5.13 -6.23 -11.50
C LEU A 5 -3.97 -6.01 -10.53
N SER A 6 -3.58 -4.74 -10.32
CA SER A 6 -2.53 -4.37 -9.37
C SER A 6 -2.96 -4.64 -7.92
N GLN A 7 -4.19 -4.27 -7.56
CA GLN A 7 -4.77 -4.49 -6.24
C GLN A 7 -4.80 -5.98 -5.87
N ALA A 8 -5.22 -6.85 -6.79
CA ALA A 8 -5.28 -8.29 -6.54
C ALA A 8 -3.89 -8.90 -6.28
N ARG A 9 -2.84 -8.40 -6.94
CA ARG A 9 -1.45 -8.83 -6.70
C ARG A 9 -0.90 -8.33 -5.36
N ILE A 10 -1.20 -7.09 -4.97
CA ILE A 10 -0.82 -6.55 -3.68
C ILE A 10 -1.44 -7.38 -2.56
N LEU A 11 -2.74 -7.71 -2.66
CA LEU A 11 -3.42 -8.57 -1.68
C LEU A 11 -2.80 -9.98 -1.61
N LEU A 12 -2.42 -10.56 -2.75
CA LEU A 12 -1.73 -11.85 -2.78
C LEU A 12 -0.36 -11.79 -2.10
N ALA A 13 0.41 -10.72 -2.30
CA ALA A 13 1.69 -10.52 -1.65
C ALA A 13 1.52 -10.39 -0.12
N ILE A 14 0.60 -9.53 0.33
CA ILE A 14 0.28 -9.34 1.75
C ILE A 14 -0.22 -10.65 2.39
N ALA A 15 -1.04 -11.43 1.68
CA ALA A 15 -1.48 -12.75 2.14
C ALA A 15 -0.33 -13.75 2.22
N ARG A 16 0.61 -13.76 1.27
CA ARG A 16 1.82 -14.60 1.32
C ARG A 16 2.73 -14.28 2.50
N ASP A 17 2.80 -12.99 2.89
CA ASP A 17 3.54 -12.52 4.06
C ASP A 17 2.85 -12.90 5.40
N GLY A 18 1.64 -13.46 5.34
CA GLY A 18 0.86 -13.91 6.50
C GLY A 18 0.12 -12.78 7.23
N LEU A 19 0.08 -11.58 6.64
CA LEU A 19 -0.60 -10.41 7.20
C LEU A 19 -2.12 -10.44 6.99
N LEU A 20 -2.60 -11.28 6.06
CA LEU A 20 -4.01 -11.53 5.77
C LEU A 20 -4.31 -13.04 5.72
N PRO A 21 -5.58 -13.47 5.89
CA PRO A 21 -5.96 -14.88 5.86
C PRO A 21 -5.54 -15.56 4.54
N THR A 22 -4.51 -16.39 4.62
CA THR A 22 -3.93 -17.14 3.49
C THR A 22 -4.94 -18.07 2.82
N SER A 23 -5.89 -18.59 3.58
CA SER A 23 -6.94 -19.50 3.10
C SER A 23 -7.87 -18.87 2.06
N PHE A 24 -8.15 -17.56 2.17
CA PHE A 24 -9.08 -16.88 1.27
C PHE A 24 -8.37 -16.01 0.22
N PHE A 25 -7.41 -15.18 0.64
CA PHE A 25 -6.72 -14.23 -0.24
C PHE A 25 -5.43 -14.79 -0.87
N GLY A 26 -4.90 -15.91 -0.33
CA GLY A 26 -3.77 -16.64 -0.90
C GLY A 26 -4.18 -17.76 -1.87
N ALA A 27 -5.48 -18.00 -2.06
CA ALA A 27 -5.99 -19.04 -2.95
C ALA A 27 -5.83 -18.63 -4.43
N VAL A 28 -4.82 -19.20 -5.06
CA VAL A 28 -4.50 -18.99 -6.47
C VAL A 28 -5.21 -20.04 -7.33
N HIS A 29 -5.79 -19.63 -8.46
CA HIS A 29 -6.45 -20.56 -9.39
C HIS A 29 -5.44 -21.58 -9.95
N PRO A 30 -5.72 -22.91 -9.93
CA PRO A 30 -4.76 -23.95 -10.31
C PRO A 30 -4.31 -23.87 -11.78
N ARG A 31 -5.20 -23.51 -12.71
CA ARG A 31 -4.88 -23.37 -14.15
C ARG A 31 -4.29 -22.01 -14.56
N PHE A 32 -4.89 -20.90 -14.12
CA PHE A 32 -4.50 -19.54 -14.54
C PHE A 32 -3.49 -18.84 -13.63
N ARG A 33 -3.16 -19.45 -12.47
CA ARG A 33 -2.27 -18.88 -11.46
C ARG A 33 -2.65 -17.45 -11.00
N THR A 34 -3.93 -17.09 -11.09
CA THR A 34 -4.46 -15.78 -10.70
C THR A 34 -5.23 -15.83 -9.37
N PRO A 35 -5.16 -14.79 -8.53
CA PRO A 35 -5.92 -14.69 -7.28
C PRO A 35 -7.39 -14.31 -7.54
N TRP A 36 -8.17 -15.26 -8.10
CA TRP A 36 -9.53 -15.01 -8.59
C TRP A 36 -10.50 -14.56 -7.49
N LYS A 37 -10.43 -15.13 -6.28
CA LYS A 37 -11.28 -14.75 -5.14
C LYS A 37 -11.04 -13.30 -4.71
N ALA A 38 -9.77 -12.89 -4.66
CA ALA A 38 -9.40 -11.52 -4.32
C ALA A 38 -9.88 -10.52 -5.37
N THR A 39 -9.75 -10.87 -6.66
CA THR A 39 -10.22 -10.01 -7.76
C THR A 39 -11.74 -9.83 -7.75
N ILE A 40 -12.51 -10.90 -7.55
CA ILE A 40 -13.98 -10.81 -7.50
C ILE A 40 -14.43 -10.02 -6.27
N ALA A 41 -13.88 -10.32 -5.09
CA ALA A 41 -14.23 -9.62 -3.86
C ALA A 41 -13.95 -8.12 -3.94
N THR A 42 -12.76 -7.75 -4.45
CA THR A 42 -12.39 -6.33 -4.64
C THR A 42 -13.24 -5.67 -5.72
N GLY A 43 -13.55 -6.35 -6.82
CA GLY A 43 -14.42 -5.84 -7.87
C GLY A 43 -15.84 -5.55 -7.39
N ILE A 44 -16.44 -6.46 -6.63
CA ILE A 44 -17.77 -6.26 -6.02
C ILE A 44 -17.72 -5.09 -5.03
N PHE A 45 -16.73 -5.06 -4.15
CA PHE A 45 -16.58 -4.01 -3.15
C PHE A 45 -16.44 -2.62 -3.78
N VAL A 46 -15.58 -2.49 -4.79
CA VAL A 46 -15.40 -1.23 -5.55
C VAL A 46 -16.67 -0.87 -6.33
N GLY A 47 -17.35 -1.85 -6.93
CA GLY A 47 -18.60 -1.63 -7.66
C GLY A 47 -19.69 -1.06 -6.75
N VAL A 48 -19.86 -1.63 -5.56
CA VAL A 48 -20.81 -1.13 -4.55
C VAL A 48 -20.40 0.28 -4.10
N LEU A 49 -19.14 0.49 -3.69
CA LEU A 49 -18.70 1.82 -3.25
C LEU A 49 -18.87 2.89 -4.33
N SER A 50 -18.58 2.56 -5.59
CA SER A 50 -18.74 3.50 -6.71
C SER A 50 -20.20 3.82 -7.03
N ALA A 51 -21.14 2.96 -6.65
CA ALA A 51 -22.57 3.21 -6.83
C ALA A 51 -23.14 4.17 -5.77
N PHE A 52 -22.60 4.14 -4.54
CA PHE A 52 -23.13 4.91 -3.41
C PHE A 52 -22.33 6.19 -3.09
N VAL A 53 -21.06 6.28 -3.48
CA VAL A 53 -20.18 7.39 -3.10
C VAL A 53 -19.82 8.25 -4.31
N PRO A 54 -19.96 9.59 -4.24
CA PRO A 54 -19.67 10.46 -5.37
C PRO A 54 -18.18 10.46 -5.72
N LEU A 55 -17.90 10.54 -7.03
CA LEU A 55 -16.55 10.50 -7.60
C LEU A 55 -15.59 11.53 -7.00
N ARG A 56 -16.11 12.72 -6.61
CA ARG A 56 -15.31 13.77 -5.98
C ARG A 56 -14.66 13.29 -4.68
N ILE A 57 -15.45 12.67 -3.80
CA ILE A 57 -14.97 12.15 -2.52
C ILE A 57 -13.96 11.04 -2.78
N LEU A 58 -14.27 10.10 -3.68
CA LEU A 58 -13.34 9.03 -4.08
C LEU A 58 -12.00 9.57 -4.59
N ALA A 59 -12.01 10.58 -5.44
CA ALA A 59 -10.79 11.19 -5.98
C ALA A 59 -9.94 11.84 -4.89
N GLU A 60 -10.58 12.56 -3.95
CA GLU A 60 -9.90 13.15 -2.81
C GLU A 60 -9.24 12.10 -1.89
N LEU A 61 -9.94 10.98 -1.62
CA LEU A 61 -9.39 9.86 -0.83
C LEU A 61 -8.21 9.19 -1.52
N VAL A 62 -8.29 8.96 -2.84
CA VAL A 62 -7.19 8.36 -3.59
C VAL A 62 -6.00 9.30 -3.64
N ASN A 63 -6.21 10.59 -3.88
CA ASN A 63 -5.13 11.59 -3.98
C ASN A 63 -4.35 11.71 -2.66
N ILE A 64 -5.02 11.80 -1.52
CA ILE A 64 -4.30 11.88 -0.24
C ILE A 64 -3.51 10.60 0.06
N GLY A 65 -4.07 9.43 -0.30
CA GLY A 65 -3.39 8.14 -0.12
C GLY A 65 -2.16 7.99 -1.02
N THR A 66 -2.24 8.41 -2.29
CA THR A 66 -1.11 8.33 -3.22
C THR A 66 0.00 9.31 -2.85
N LEU A 67 -0.34 10.53 -2.42
CA LEU A 67 0.62 11.50 -1.90
C LEU A 67 1.36 10.95 -0.67
N LEU A 68 0.64 10.35 0.29
CA LEU A 68 1.27 9.71 1.44
C LEU A 68 2.22 8.59 1.01
N ALA A 69 1.80 7.72 0.08
CA ALA A 69 2.64 6.65 -0.44
C ALA A 69 3.92 7.19 -1.10
N PHE A 70 3.83 8.28 -1.85
CA PHE A 70 5.01 8.93 -2.45
C PHE A 70 5.96 9.52 -1.40
N VAL A 71 5.44 10.16 -0.35
CA VAL A 71 6.27 10.62 0.77
C VAL A 71 7.01 9.45 1.43
N ILE A 72 6.29 8.35 1.72
CA ILE A 72 6.88 7.14 2.31
C ILE A 72 7.96 6.56 1.40
N VAL A 73 7.74 6.48 0.09
CA VAL A 73 8.73 5.96 -0.87
C VAL A 73 9.96 6.86 -0.93
N CYS A 74 9.78 8.19 -0.95
CA CYS A 74 10.91 9.13 -0.93
C CYS A 74 11.76 8.95 0.34
N VAL A 75 11.13 8.79 1.50
CA VAL A 75 11.82 8.50 2.77
C VAL A 75 12.47 7.12 2.75
N ALA A 76 11.79 6.10 2.23
CA ALA A 76 12.31 4.74 2.13
C ALA A 76 13.57 4.66 1.25
N VAL A 77 13.63 5.42 0.16
CA VAL A 77 14.83 5.52 -0.69
C VAL A 77 16.01 6.15 0.09
N MET A 78 15.75 7.17 0.91
CA MET A 78 16.78 7.76 1.78
C MET A 78 17.25 6.78 2.87
N LEU A 79 16.31 6.05 3.49
CA LEU A 79 16.62 5.05 4.51
C LEU A 79 17.40 3.86 3.95
N MET A 80 16.98 3.29 2.80
CA MET A 80 17.66 2.17 2.15
C MET A 80 19.11 2.49 1.80
N ARG A 81 19.40 3.77 1.51
CA ARG A 81 20.77 4.24 1.24
C ARG A 81 21.66 4.22 2.47
N ARG A 82 21.10 4.49 3.66
CA ARG A 82 21.83 4.39 4.93
C ARG A 82 21.92 2.95 5.43
N LEU A 83 20.84 2.17 5.29
CA LEU A 83 20.74 0.84 5.88
C LEU A 83 21.46 -0.24 5.08
N ASN A 84 21.42 -0.17 3.73
CA ASN A 84 22.05 -1.15 2.85
C ASN A 84 22.83 -0.44 1.73
N PRO A 85 24.02 0.10 2.05
CA PRO A 85 24.84 0.83 1.07
C PRO A 85 25.41 -0.07 -0.05
N GLY A 86 25.62 -1.37 0.21
CA GLY A 86 26.22 -2.33 -0.74
C GLY A 86 25.26 -2.99 -1.74
N ALA A 87 23.97 -2.65 -1.73
CA ALA A 87 22.99 -3.27 -2.63
C ALA A 87 23.27 -2.92 -4.11
N LYS A 88 23.29 -3.92 -5.00
CA LYS A 88 23.40 -3.71 -6.45
C LYS A 88 22.15 -2.99 -6.97
N ARG A 89 22.30 -1.74 -7.40
CA ARG A 89 21.22 -0.88 -7.92
C ARG A 89 21.43 -0.63 -9.42
N PRO A 90 20.64 -1.26 -10.31
CA PRO A 90 20.76 -1.08 -11.76
C PRO A 90 20.35 0.33 -12.21
N PHE A 91 19.46 0.98 -11.48
CA PHE A 91 19.13 2.41 -11.65
C PHE A 91 19.46 3.17 -10.36
N ARG A 92 20.16 4.30 -10.49
CA ARG A 92 20.45 5.23 -9.39
C ARG A 92 19.81 6.56 -9.72
N THR A 93 18.99 7.07 -8.81
CA THR A 93 18.46 8.43 -8.93
C THR A 93 19.64 9.42 -8.99
N PRO A 94 19.69 10.31 -10.00
CA PRO A 94 20.70 11.35 -10.06
C PRO A 94 20.46 12.34 -8.91
N TRP A 95 21.53 12.94 -8.37
CA TRP A 95 21.46 13.95 -7.29
C TRP A 95 20.74 13.50 -6.01
N VAL A 96 21.16 12.35 -5.45
CA VAL A 96 20.74 11.95 -4.10
C VAL A 96 21.62 12.62 -3.06
N PRO A 97 21.06 13.19 -1.98
CA PRO A 97 19.68 13.02 -1.48
C PRO A 97 18.69 14.13 -1.90
N VAL A 98 19.11 15.10 -2.70
CA VAL A 98 18.33 16.30 -3.04
C VAL A 98 17.02 15.94 -3.76
N VAL A 99 17.06 15.05 -4.76
CA VAL A 99 15.87 14.67 -5.54
C VAL A 99 14.78 14.01 -4.67
N PRO A 100 15.07 12.99 -3.83
CA PRO A 100 14.08 12.45 -2.89
C PRO A 100 13.52 13.48 -1.89
N VAL A 101 14.36 14.39 -1.39
CA VAL A 101 13.92 15.42 -0.44
C VAL A 101 12.98 16.42 -1.09
N LEU A 102 13.32 16.91 -2.29
CA LEU A 102 12.44 17.79 -3.06
C LEU A 102 11.13 17.09 -3.40
N GLY A 103 11.18 15.83 -3.85
CA GLY A 103 9.96 15.04 -4.12
C GLY A 103 9.06 14.91 -2.89
N ALA A 104 9.64 14.57 -1.74
CA ALA A 104 8.90 14.53 -0.47
C ALA A 104 8.32 15.90 -0.10
N ALA A 105 9.10 16.98 -0.25
CA ALA A 105 8.65 18.34 0.04
C ALA A 105 7.48 18.76 -0.85
N PHE A 106 7.56 18.53 -2.17
CA PHE A 106 6.46 18.81 -3.10
C PHE A 106 5.22 17.98 -2.77
N CYS A 107 5.36 16.68 -2.47
CA CYS A 107 4.23 15.85 -2.07
C CYS A 107 3.59 16.32 -0.76
N LEU A 108 4.39 16.75 0.22
CA LEU A 108 3.89 17.31 1.47
C LEU A 108 3.17 18.64 1.26
N LEU A 109 3.73 19.53 0.44
CA LEU A 109 3.09 20.80 0.09
C LEU A 109 1.72 20.58 -0.55
N LEU A 110 1.63 19.65 -1.51
CA LEU A 110 0.34 19.28 -2.11
C LEU A 110 -0.61 18.68 -1.08
N MET A 111 -0.10 17.87 -0.15
CA MET A 111 -0.91 17.27 0.92
C MET A 111 -1.45 18.31 1.91
N PHE A 112 -0.71 19.39 2.18
CA PHE A 112 -1.19 20.54 2.97
C PHE A 112 -2.21 21.40 2.23
N SER A 113 -2.19 21.40 0.90
CA SER A 113 -3.17 22.12 0.08
C SER A 113 -4.53 21.39 0.02
N LEU A 114 -4.65 20.16 0.53
CA LEU A 114 -5.91 19.42 0.58
C LEU A 114 -6.71 19.74 1.86
N PRO A 115 -8.05 19.68 1.81
CA PRO A 115 -8.92 19.91 2.98
C PRO A 115 -8.56 19.03 4.17
N ALA A 116 -8.64 19.60 5.39
CA ALA A 116 -8.36 18.89 6.65
C ALA A 116 -9.25 17.65 6.86
N GLU A 117 -10.44 17.62 6.26
CA GLU A 117 -11.33 16.45 6.28
C GLU A 117 -10.64 15.19 5.73
N ASN A 118 -9.78 15.33 4.72
CA ASN A 118 -9.09 14.18 4.13
C ASN A 118 -8.04 13.59 5.06
N TRP A 119 -7.41 14.41 5.89
CA TRP A 119 -6.48 13.95 6.92
C TRP A 119 -7.18 13.09 7.97
N LEU A 120 -8.40 13.47 8.39
CA LEU A 120 -9.18 12.68 9.33
C LEU A 120 -9.54 11.31 8.73
N ARG A 121 -10.01 11.28 7.46
CA ARG A 121 -10.32 10.03 6.75
C ARG A 121 -9.10 9.12 6.63
N LEU A 122 -7.94 9.68 6.30
CA LEU A 122 -6.67 8.97 6.25
C LEU A 122 -6.29 8.40 7.61
N LEU A 123 -6.43 9.18 8.68
CA LEU A 123 -6.09 8.75 10.03
C LEU A 123 -7.01 7.62 10.51
N ILE A 124 -8.31 7.71 10.25
CA ILE A 124 -9.28 6.63 10.54
C ILE A 124 -8.89 5.36 9.77
N TRP A 125 -8.58 5.48 8.49
CA TRP A 125 -8.20 4.33 7.66
C TRP A 125 -6.88 3.69 8.11
N LEU A 126 -5.91 4.51 8.49
CA LEU A 126 -4.62 4.07 9.03
C LEU A 126 -4.79 3.34 10.37
N LEU A 127 -5.62 3.89 11.27
CA LEU A 127 -5.95 3.26 12.55
C LEU A 127 -6.64 1.91 12.33
N LEU A 128 -7.59 1.82 11.40
CA LEU A 128 -8.25 0.56 11.06
C LEU A 128 -7.23 -0.47 10.55
N GLY A 129 -6.28 -0.05 9.70
CA GLY A 129 -5.16 -0.87 9.27
C GLY A 129 -4.30 -1.35 10.44
N PHE A 130 -3.98 -0.48 11.40
CA PHE A 130 -3.25 -0.86 12.61
C PHE A 130 -4.02 -1.84 13.48
N VAL A 131 -5.33 -1.67 13.66
CA VAL A 131 -6.17 -2.60 14.44
C VAL A 131 -6.14 -3.99 13.81
N ILE A 132 -6.28 -4.09 12.48
CA ILE A 132 -6.17 -5.37 11.77
C ILE A 132 -4.76 -5.96 11.91
N TYR A 133 -3.72 -5.13 11.81
CA TYR A 133 -2.33 -5.56 11.96
C TYR A 133 -2.03 -6.09 13.37
N PHE A 134 -2.40 -5.36 14.42
CA PHE A 134 -2.15 -5.77 15.80
C PHE A 134 -3.04 -6.94 16.24
N GLY A 135 -4.28 -7.00 15.74
CA GLY A 135 -5.22 -8.09 16.03
C GLY A 135 -4.82 -9.40 15.34
N TYR A 136 -4.58 -9.36 14.03
CA TYR A 136 -4.31 -10.56 13.20
C TYR A 136 -2.85 -10.66 12.76
N GLY A 137 -2.31 -9.60 12.16
CA GLY A 137 -0.97 -9.58 11.55
C GLY A 137 0.16 -9.96 12.51
N ARG A 138 0.13 -9.49 13.77
CA ARG A 138 1.15 -9.78 14.78
C ARG A 138 1.23 -11.27 15.16
N ARG A 139 0.11 -12.00 15.09
CA ARG A 139 0.05 -13.42 15.48
C ARG A 139 0.31 -14.38 14.31
N HIS A 140 0.17 -13.93 13.06
CA HIS A 140 0.27 -14.76 11.86
C HIS A 140 1.42 -14.39 10.89
N SER A 141 2.14 -13.29 11.12
CA SER A 141 3.23 -12.87 10.24
C SER A 141 4.36 -13.90 10.20
N ARG A 142 4.65 -14.43 9.01
CA ARG A 142 5.68 -15.46 8.78
C ARG A 142 7.11 -14.92 8.88
N LEU A 143 7.28 -13.59 8.76
CA LEU A 143 8.56 -12.90 8.97
C LEU A 143 9.09 -13.08 10.41
N ALA A 144 8.20 -13.23 11.40
CA ALA A 144 8.61 -13.53 12.78
C ALA A 144 9.02 -14.99 12.99
N LYS A 145 8.57 -15.91 12.13
CA LYS A 145 8.98 -17.33 12.16
C LYS A 145 10.30 -17.56 11.43
N MET A 146 10.53 -16.89 10.29
CA MET A 146 11.76 -17.08 9.50
C MET A 146 13.03 -16.53 10.17
N ASN A 147 12.92 -15.62 11.15
CA ASN A 147 14.05 -15.13 11.95
C ASN A 147 14.33 -15.97 13.22
N ARG A 148 13.63 -17.10 13.40
CA ARG A 148 13.81 -18.05 14.52
C ARG A 148 14.47 -19.36 14.11
N ASP A 149 14.75 -19.55 12.82
CA ASP A 149 15.50 -20.68 12.24
C ASP A 149 16.85 -20.16 11.72
#